data_AF-A0A7S0J493-F1
#
_entry.id   AF-A0A7S0J493-F1
#
_cell.length_a   1.000
_cell.length_b   1.000
_cell.length_c   1.000
_cell.angle_alpha   90.00
_cell.angle_beta   90.00
_cell.angle_gamma   90.00
#
_symmetry.space_group_name_H-M   'P 1'
#
loop_
_entity.id
_entity.type
_entity.pdbx_description
1 polymer ?
#
loop_
_entity_poly.entity_id
_entity_poly.type
_entity_poly.pdbx_seq_one_letter_code
_entity_poly.pdbx_strand_id
1 'polypeptide(L)'
;AQSRPLAKCKARPQRLRVLNRKPLKGDPTCTRHPKKNHSAVFNSEGGQDRWVLQHFFRETCFGTFVDLGATNGKRDSNSLYFEQYMGWRGICIEPNPGLFADLATNRPRCTNVNAVISSAPGSETYLLTDNAGYNGIERFINMNKLHRAGISIKQRIPMTAVSMSDLLLQQDMAHVDLLTLDVEGGELVVLESIDFSKAQ
;
A
#
# COMPACT_ATOMS: atom_id res chain seq x y z
N ALA A 1 38.87 -1.14 21.74
CA ALA A 1 38.61 0.28 21.46
C ALA A 1 39.34 0.62 20.16
N GLN A 2 38.74 1.09 19.07
CA GLN A 2 37.76 2.16 18.94
C GLN A 2 36.84 1.90 17.73
N SER A 3 35.56 2.18 17.92
CA SER A 3 34.47 2.17 16.94
C SER A 3 34.61 3.30 15.91
N ARG A 4 34.53 3.00 14.62
CA ARG A 4 34.30 4.01 13.57
C ARG A 4 32.81 4.38 13.53
N PRO A 5 32.43 5.68 13.51
CA PRO A 5 31.03 6.08 13.52
C PRO A 5 30.40 5.93 12.13
N LEU A 6 29.18 5.38 12.09
CA LEU A 6 28.31 5.29 10.92
C LEU A 6 28.01 6.68 10.36
N ALA A 7 28.21 6.82 9.04
CA ALA A 7 27.81 8.01 8.29
C ALA A 7 26.28 8.17 8.35
N LYS A 8 25.81 9.25 8.98
CA LYS A 8 24.40 9.66 8.96
C LYS A 8 24.05 10.15 7.55
N CYS A 9 23.37 9.32 6.78
CA CYS A 9 22.73 9.73 5.53
C CYS A 9 21.55 10.66 5.88
N LYS A 10 21.77 11.98 5.83
CA LYS A 10 20.71 12.98 5.98
C LYS A 10 19.94 13.05 4.66
N ALA A 11 18.90 12.24 4.52
CA ALA A 11 17.88 12.48 3.50
C ALA A 11 17.22 13.84 3.79
N ARG A 12 17.36 14.80 2.88
CA ARG A 12 16.62 16.07 2.94
C ARG A 12 15.14 15.77 2.66
N PRO A 13 14.20 16.18 3.53
CA PRO A 13 12.79 16.08 3.17
C PRO A 13 12.54 17.12 2.09
N GLN A 14 12.27 16.68 0.86
CA GLN A 14 11.62 17.54 -0.11
C GLN A 14 10.22 17.81 0.45
N ARG A 15 10.01 19.00 1.01
CA ARG A 15 8.68 19.48 1.37
C ARG A 15 7.89 19.67 0.08
N LEU A 16 7.27 18.59 -0.41
CA LEU A 16 6.12 18.71 -1.28
C LEU A 16 5.10 19.50 -0.49
N ARG A 17 4.73 20.70 -0.95
CA ARG A 17 3.66 21.47 -0.32
C ARG A 17 2.39 20.62 -0.40
N VAL A 18 2.00 20.01 0.72
CA VAL A 18 0.73 19.33 0.90
C VAL A 18 -0.34 20.41 0.79
N LEU A 19 -0.84 20.65 -0.42
CA LEU A 19 -2.14 21.26 -0.56
C LEU A 19 -3.12 20.18 -0.15
N ASN A 20 -3.66 20.30 1.08
CA ASN A 20 -4.82 19.56 1.55
C ASN A 20 -6.01 19.85 0.62
N ARG A 21 -6.03 19.21 -0.55
CA ARG A 21 -7.19 19.20 -1.44
C ARG A 21 -8.08 18.08 -0.94
N LYS A 22 -9.25 18.47 -0.42
CA LYS A 22 -10.32 17.50 -0.14
C LYS A 22 -10.72 16.83 -1.46
N PRO A 23 -11.19 15.57 -1.44
CA PRO A 23 -11.75 14.94 -2.63
C PRO A 23 -12.84 15.83 -3.19
N LEU A 24 -12.75 16.18 -4.47
CA LEU A 24 -13.73 17.07 -5.09
C LEU A 24 -14.74 16.22 -5.86
N LYS A 25 -15.95 16.08 -5.30
CA LYS A 25 -17.09 15.53 -6.03
C LYS A 25 -17.61 16.58 -7.01
N GLY A 26 -17.66 16.23 -8.30
CA GLY A 26 -18.24 17.09 -9.33
C GLY A 26 -17.39 18.30 -9.75
N ASP A 27 -16.08 18.28 -9.50
CA ASP A 27 -15.18 19.37 -9.93
C ASP A 27 -15.08 19.44 -11.46
N PRO A 28 -15.39 20.58 -12.10
CA PRO A 28 -15.20 20.74 -13.55
C PRO A 28 -13.74 20.65 -13.99
N THR A 29 -12.77 20.84 -13.07
CA THR A 29 -11.33 20.60 -13.28
C THR A 29 -10.89 19.16 -13.05
N CYS A 30 -11.79 18.27 -12.56
CA CYS A 30 -11.75 16.82 -12.79
C CYS A 30 -11.98 16.58 -14.29
N THR A 31 -11.04 17.11 -15.06
CA THR A 31 -11.04 17.13 -16.50
C THR A 31 -10.77 15.69 -16.90
N ARG A 32 -11.85 15.05 -17.35
CA ARG A 32 -11.89 13.72 -17.93
C ARG A 32 -11.94 12.60 -16.89
N HIS A 33 -13.16 12.25 -16.48
CA HIS A 33 -13.56 10.85 -16.73
C HIS A 33 -12.97 10.46 -18.09
N PRO A 34 -12.38 9.27 -18.27
CA PRO A 34 -12.09 8.76 -19.59
C PRO A 34 -13.41 8.45 -20.32
N LYS A 35 -14.24 9.46 -20.57
CA LYS A 35 -15.18 9.47 -21.68
C LYS A 35 -14.29 9.41 -22.90
N LYS A 36 -14.01 8.17 -23.34
CA LYS A 36 -13.28 7.77 -24.56
C LYS A 36 -11.76 7.61 -24.50
N ASN A 37 -11.14 7.37 -23.33
CA ASN A 37 -9.78 6.80 -23.34
C ASN A 37 -9.90 5.27 -23.34
N HIS A 38 -9.99 4.68 -24.54
CA HIS A 38 -9.95 3.22 -24.74
C HIS A 38 -8.61 2.58 -24.30
N SER A 39 -7.68 3.38 -23.78
CA SER A 39 -6.35 2.99 -23.30
C SER A 39 -6.20 2.98 -21.77
N ALA A 40 -7.24 3.34 -21.00
CA ALA A 40 -7.13 3.28 -19.54
C ALA A 40 -7.13 1.81 -19.09
N VAL A 41 -6.06 1.41 -18.40
CA VAL A 41 -5.83 0.02 -17.99
C VAL A 41 -6.27 -0.14 -16.54
N PHE A 42 -7.03 -1.21 -16.29
CA PHE A 42 -7.34 -1.72 -14.96
C PHE A 42 -6.42 -2.91 -14.70
N ASN A 43 -5.88 -2.98 -13.50
CA ASN A 43 -4.74 -3.83 -13.14
C ASN A 43 -5.06 -4.85 -12.04
N SER A 44 -6.22 -4.73 -11.39
CA SER A 44 -6.62 -5.68 -10.35
C SER A 44 -6.82 -7.09 -10.90
N GLU A 45 -6.56 -8.11 -10.07
CA GLU A 45 -6.66 -9.52 -10.46
C GLU A 45 -8.08 -9.91 -10.92
N GLY A 46 -9.10 -9.38 -10.24
CA GLY A 46 -10.51 -9.72 -10.42
C GLY A 46 -11.40 -8.56 -10.87
N GLY A 47 -10.83 -7.44 -11.31
CA GLY A 47 -11.59 -6.25 -11.73
C GLY A 47 -12.13 -5.40 -10.58
N GLN A 48 -11.60 -5.56 -9.35
CA GLN A 48 -11.98 -4.81 -8.16
C GLN A 48 -11.78 -3.29 -8.35
N ASP A 49 -10.67 -2.86 -8.95
CA ASP A 49 -10.41 -1.44 -9.23
C ASP A 49 -11.50 -0.80 -10.11
N ARG A 50 -11.90 -1.50 -11.18
CA ARG A 50 -13.00 -1.09 -12.06
C ARG A 50 -14.32 -1.07 -11.32
N TRP A 51 -14.59 -2.09 -10.51
CA TRP A 51 -15.84 -2.19 -9.77
C TRP A 51 -15.97 -1.06 -8.74
N VAL A 52 -14.92 -0.81 -7.95
CA VAL A 52 -14.88 0.26 -6.94
C VAL A 52 -15.05 1.63 -7.59
N LEU A 53 -14.36 1.88 -8.70
CA LEU A 53 -14.56 3.10 -9.49
C LEU A 53 -16.03 3.29 -9.88
N GLN A 54 -16.65 2.26 -10.45
CA GLN A 54 -18.00 2.35 -11.00
C GLN A 54 -19.09 2.54 -9.94
N HIS A 55 -18.87 2.07 -8.72
CA HIS A 55 -19.89 2.09 -7.68
C HIS A 55 -19.70 3.23 -6.66
N PHE A 56 -18.47 3.67 -6.41
CA PHE A 56 -18.18 4.65 -5.35
C PHE A 56 -17.54 5.94 -5.87
N PHE A 57 -16.62 5.85 -6.81
CA PHE A 57 -15.70 6.96 -7.10
C PHE A 57 -15.80 7.54 -8.50
N ARG A 58 -16.85 7.24 -9.28
CA ARG A 58 -17.02 7.74 -10.66
C ARG A 58 -16.67 9.23 -10.75
N GLU A 59 -17.23 10.03 -9.86
CA GLU A 59 -17.11 11.50 -9.86
C GLU A 59 -16.07 12.04 -8.88
N THR A 60 -15.16 11.20 -8.38
CA THR A 60 -14.16 11.58 -7.35
C THR A 60 -12.76 11.68 -7.94
N CYS A 61 -12.26 12.90 -8.12
CA CYS A 61 -10.86 13.16 -8.47
C CYS A 61 -10.04 13.60 -7.24
N PHE A 62 -8.72 13.44 -7.36
CA PHE A 62 -7.75 13.88 -6.35
C PHE A 62 -7.99 13.30 -4.94
N GLY A 63 -8.48 12.05 -4.89
CA GLY A 63 -8.63 11.30 -3.65
C GLY A 63 -7.31 10.77 -3.11
N THR A 64 -7.43 9.99 -2.06
CA THR A 64 -6.34 9.40 -1.29
C THR A 64 -6.52 7.90 -1.17
N PHE A 65 -5.43 7.14 -1.23
CA PHE A 65 -5.49 5.70 -1.03
C PHE A 65 -4.33 5.17 -0.18
N VAL A 66 -4.56 4.01 0.42
CA VAL A 66 -3.51 3.17 1.00
C VAL A 66 -3.65 1.78 0.40
N ASP A 67 -2.55 1.28 -0.16
CA ASP A 67 -2.47 -0.03 -0.81
C ASP A 67 -1.52 -0.97 -0.05
N LEU A 68 -2.09 -1.91 0.70
CA LEU A 68 -1.34 -2.94 1.43
C LEU A 68 -1.27 -4.20 0.58
N GLY A 69 -0.04 -4.73 0.41
CA GLY A 69 0.21 -5.80 -0.55
C GLY A 69 0.36 -5.24 -1.96
N ALA A 70 1.04 -4.10 -2.11
CA ALA A 70 1.12 -3.38 -3.38
C ALA A 70 1.94 -4.10 -4.47
N THR A 71 2.51 -5.27 -4.17
CA THR A 71 3.33 -6.10 -5.05
C THR A 71 4.46 -5.30 -5.72
N ASN A 72 4.64 -5.42 -7.04
CA ASN A 72 5.57 -4.60 -7.80
C ASN A 72 4.98 -3.23 -8.21
N GLY A 73 3.82 -2.85 -7.68
CA GLY A 73 3.13 -1.59 -7.98
C GLY A 73 2.37 -1.56 -9.30
N LYS A 74 2.28 -2.67 -10.03
CA LYS A 74 1.57 -2.75 -11.31
C LYS A 74 0.69 -3.99 -11.43
N ARG A 75 1.24 -5.14 -11.10
CA ARG A 75 0.52 -6.41 -11.16
C ARG A 75 -0.50 -6.45 -10.03
N ASP A 76 -1.72 -6.86 -10.34
CA ASP A 76 -2.82 -7.05 -9.39
C ASP A 76 -3.16 -5.80 -8.57
N SER A 77 -2.77 -4.60 -9.04
CA SER A 77 -2.93 -3.38 -8.26
C SER A 77 -4.36 -2.86 -8.30
N ASN A 78 -4.94 -2.70 -7.11
CA ASN A 78 -6.27 -2.13 -6.92
C ASN A 78 -6.28 -0.59 -6.94
N SER A 79 -5.12 0.05 -6.85
CA SER A 79 -4.99 1.50 -6.71
C SER A 79 -4.29 2.19 -7.90
N LEU A 80 -3.70 1.43 -8.83
CA LEU A 80 -2.97 1.98 -9.98
C LEU A 80 -3.79 2.90 -10.86
N TYR A 81 -5.01 2.48 -11.16
CA TYR A 81 -5.92 3.27 -11.97
C TYR A 81 -6.19 4.66 -11.36
N PHE A 82 -6.46 4.70 -10.05
CA PHE A 82 -6.78 5.93 -9.34
C PHE A 82 -5.60 6.90 -9.33
N GLU A 83 -4.39 6.39 -9.12
CA GLU A 83 -3.17 7.19 -9.17
C GLU A 83 -2.91 7.76 -10.57
N GLN A 84 -2.98 6.92 -11.61
CA GLN A 84 -2.59 7.30 -12.97
C GLN A 84 -3.61 8.19 -13.66
N TYR A 85 -4.90 7.91 -13.47
CA TYR A 85 -5.96 8.50 -14.27
C TYR A 85 -6.89 9.44 -13.50
N MET A 86 -6.91 9.38 -12.17
CA MET A 86 -7.78 10.21 -11.33
C MET A 86 -7.03 11.24 -10.50
N GLY A 87 -5.70 11.27 -10.61
CA GLY A 87 -4.84 12.19 -9.86
C GLY A 87 -4.82 11.90 -8.37
N TRP A 88 -5.17 10.67 -7.95
CA TRP A 88 -5.11 10.30 -6.55
C TRP A 88 -3.67 10.16 -6.08
N ARG A 89 -3.43 10.44 -4.81
CA ARG A 89 -2.15 10.23 -4.13
C ARG A 89 -2.30 9.15 -3.08
N GLY A 90 -1.25 8.40 -2.80
CA GLY A 90 -1.38 7.32 -1.82
C GLY A 90 -0.08 6.78 -1.28
N ILE A 91 -0.27 5.87 -0.32
CA ILE A 91 0.79 5.11 0.32
C ILE A 91 0.72 3.69 -0.24
N CYS A 92 1.84 3.14 -0.71
CA CYS A 92 1.95 1.75 -1.15
C CYS A 92 2.87 1.00 -0.18
N ILE A 93 2.39 -0.10 0.38
CA ILE A 93 3.10 -0.89 1.38
C ILE A 93 3.35 -2.28 0.78
N GLU A 94 4.62 -2.66 0.69
CA GLU A 94 5.05 -3.98 0.23
C GLU A 94 6.19 -4.48 1.11
N PRO A 95 5.98 -5.51 1.95
CA PRO A 95 7.03 -6.06 2.79
C PRO A 95 8.10 -6.85 2.05
N ASN A 96 7.77 -7.51 0.93
CA ASN A 96 8.74 -8.29 0.16
C ASN A 96 9.81 -7.37 -0.45
N PRO A 97 11.09 -7.45 -0.03
CA PRO A 97 12.12 -6.51 -0.48
C PRO A 97 12.38 -6.52 -1.99
N GLY A 98 12.19 -7.67 -2.64
CA GLY A 98 12.34 -7.81 -4.09
C GLY A 98 11.25 -7.07 -4.84
N LEU A 99 9.99 -7.27 -4.44
CA LEU A 99 8.84 -6.58 -5.05
C LEU A 99 8.83 -5.08 -4.70
N PHE A 100 9.27 -4.72 -3.48
CA PHE A 100 9.37 -3.34 -3.05
C PHE A 100 10.32 -2.51 -3.93
N ALA A 101 11.44 -3.07 -4.37
CA ALA A 101 12.37 -2.37 -5.27
C ALA A 101 11.71 -2.03 -6.62
N ASP A 102 10.92 -2.95 -7.16
CA ASP A 102 10.14 -2.73 -8.38
C ASP A 102 9.01 -1.74 -8.14
N LEU A 103 8.29 -1.85 -7.01
CA LEU A 103 7.26 -0.91 -6.58
C LEU A 103 7.79 0.51 -6.55
N ALA A 104 8.92 0.74 -5.87
CA ALA A 104 9.53 2.07 -5.76
C ALA A 104 9.87 2.67 -7.13
N THR A 105 10.29 1.81 -8.08
CA THR A 105 10.58 2.20 -9.46
C THR A 105 9.32 2.49 -10.27
N ASN A 106 8.30 1.64 -10.13
CA ASN A 106 7.06 1.70 -10.90
C ASN A 106 6.10 2.79 -10.42
N ARG A 107 6.17 3.15 -9.13
CA ARG A 107 5.22 4.04 -8.43
C ARG A 107 5.95 5.20 -7.72
N PRO A 108 6.76 6.01 -8.43
CA PRO A 108 7.57 7.05 -7.80
C PRO A 108 6.77 8.22 -7.22
N ARG A 109 5.47 8.33 -7.54
CA ARG A 109 4.57 9.35 -6.98
C ARG A 109 3.86 8.89 -5.70
N CYS A 110 3.95 7.61 -5.36
CA CYS A 110 3.42 7.09 -4.10
C CYS A 110 4.47 7.24 -2.98
N THR A 111 4.01 7.37 -1.73
CA THR A 111 4.87 7.07 -0.59
C THR A 111 5.02 5.55 -0.50
N ASN A 112 6.19 5.03 -0.86
CA ASN A 112 6.47 3.59 -0.83
C ASN A 112 7.08 3.19 0.52
N VAL A 113 6.52 2.15 1.15
CA VAL A 113 6.90 1.69 2.50
C VAL A 113 7.26 0.20 2.46
N ASN A 114 8.49 -0.13 2.87
CA ASN A 114 8.94 -1.51 3.06
C ASN A 114 8.87 -1.89 4.54
N ALA A 115 7.67 -2.18 5.00
CA ALA A 115 7.36 -2.57 6.38
C ALA A 115 6.14 -3.47 6.38
N VAL A 116 5.90 -4.17 7.49
CA VAL A 116 4.62 -4.81 7.74
C VAL A 116 3.76 -3.93 8.63
N ILE A 117 2.44 -4.04 8.49
CA ILE A 117 1.51 -3.40 9.42
C ILE A 117 1.19 -4.37 10.55
N SER A 118 1.30 -3.88 11.79
CA SER A 118 0.98 -4.63 13.00
C SER A 118 0.29 -3.71 14.01
N SER A 119 -0.22 -4.26 15.11
CA SER A 119 -0.94 -3.49 16.13
C SER A 119 -0.05 -2.51 16.90
N ALA A 120 1.26 -2.75 16.93
CA ALA A 120 2.24 -1.88 17.57
C ALA A 120 3.55 -1.82 16.76
N PRO A 121 4.33 -0.73 16.89
CA PRO A 121 5.68 -0.67 16.34
C PRO A 121 6.59 -1.77 16.90
N GLY A 122 7.42 -2.36 16.05
CA GLY A 122 8.31 -3.43 16.48
C GLY A 122 8.95 -4.19 15.33
N SER A 123 9.09 -5.51 15.52
CA SER A 123 9.65 -6.43 14.53
C SER A 123 8.74 -7.66 14.43
N GLU A 124 8.50 -8.10 13.20
CA GLU A 124 7.68 -9.26 12.87
C GLU A 124 8.45 -10.16 11.92
N THR A 125 8.18 -11.47 11.95
CA THR A 125 8.77 -12.39 10.99
C THR A 125 7.89 -12.47 9.74
N TYR A 126 8.40 -12.01 8.61
CA TYR A 126 7.75 -12.11 7.31
C TYR A 126 8.24 -13.34 6.55
N LEU A 127 7.31 -14.11 5.99
CA LEU A 127 7.59 -15.31 5.20
C LEU A 127 7.64 -14.98 3.72
N LEU A 128 8.72 -15.42 3.07
CA LEU A 128 8.75 -15.60 1.61
C LEU A 128 8.59 -17.09 1.30
N THR A 129 7.65 -17.42 0.43
CA THR A 129 7.42 -18.79 -0.05
C THR A 129 7.76 -18.90 -1.53
N ASP A 130 7.69 -20.12 -2.11
CA ASP A 130 7.77 -20.31 -3.56
C ASP A 130 6.53 -19.83 -4.32
N ASN A 131 5.46 -19.45 -3.63
CA ASN A 131 4.29 -18.83 -4.22
C ASN A 131 4.03 -17.47 -3.57
N ALA A 132 4.17 -16.39 -4.35
CA ALA A 132 4.10 -15.04 -3.80
C ALA A 132 2.76 -14.70 -3.15
N GLY A 133 1.64 -15.29 -3.59
CA GLY A 133 0.30 -15.12 -2.99
C GLY A 133 0.11 -15.90 -1.68
N TYR A 134 1.20 -16.23 -0.99
CA TYR A 134 1.22 -16.84 0.33
C TYR A 134 2.32 -16.22 1.20
N ASN A 135 2.91 -15.12 0.75
CA ASN A 135 3.86 -14.35 1.54
C ASN A 135 3.08 -13.51 2.56
N GLY A 136 3.53 -13.49 3.80
CA GLY A 136 2.82 -12.76 4.85
C GLY A 136 3.54 -12.84 6.17
N ILE A 137 2.95 -12.23 7.20
CA ILE A 137 3.53 -12.31 8.54
C ILE A 137 3.28 -13.72 9.09
N GLU A 138 4.34 -14.38 9.56
CA GLU A 138 4.35 -15.81 9.91
C GLU A 138 3.20 -16.21 10.84
N ARG A 139 2.87 -15.40 11.85
CA ARG A 139 1.82 -15.70 12.82
C ARG A 139 0.39 -15.67 12.24
N PHE A 140 0.20 -15.07 11.06
CA PHE A 140 -1.10 -15.04 10.36
C PHE A 140 -1.22 -16.13 9.30
N ILE A 141 -0.10 -16.73 8.90
CA ILE A 141 -0.07 -17.72 7.84
C ILE A 141 -0.50 -19.08 8.38
N ASN A 142 -1.50 -19.67 7.74
CA ASN A 142 -1.94 -21.03 8.04
C ASN A 142 -0.94 -22.06 7.48
N MET A 143 -0.01 -22.52 8.33
CA MET A 143 1.03 -23.49 7.95
C MET A 143 0.46 -24.82 7.41
N ASN A 144 -0.70 -25.27 7.92
CA ASN A 144 -1.37 -26.46 7.42
C ASN A 144 -1.96 -26.25 6.02
N LYS A 145 -2.38 -25.02 5.68
CA LYS A 145 -2.81 -24.64 4.32
C LYS A 145 -1.61 -24.69 3.38
N LEU A 146 -0.47 -24.12 3.78
CA LEU A 146 0.76 -24.16 2.97
C LEU A 146 1.20 -25.60 2.68
N HIS A 147 1.29 -26.42 3.73
CA HIS A 147 1.69 -27.81 3.60
C HIS A 147 0.77 -28.61 2.67
N ARG A 148 -0.55 -28.47 2.83
CA ARG A 148 -1.53 -29.14 1.94
C ARG A 148 -1.47 -28.64 0.49
N ALA A 149 -1.10 -27.39 0.28
CA ALA A 149 -0.91 -26.81 -1.04
C ALA A 149 0.46 -27.14 -1.67
N GLY A 150 1.35 -27.83 -0.96
CA GLY A 150 2.71 -28.13 -1.43
C GLY A 150 3.62 -26.91 -1.52
N ILE A 151 3.31 -25.84 -0.77
CA ILE A 151 4.03 -24.57 -0.81
C ILE A 151 5.16 -24.59 0.21
N SER A 152 6.37 -24.26 -0.24
CA SER A 152 7.58 -24.28 0.59
C SER A 152 7.98 -22.87 1.03
N ILE A 153 8.35 -22.73 2.31
CA ILE A 153 8.94 -21.49 2.82
C ILE A 153 10.38 -21.39 2.31
N LYS A 154 10.67 -20.31 1.58
CA LYS A 154 12.00 -19.99 1.05
C LYS A 154 12.83 -19.24 2.09
N GLN A 155 12.24 -18.23 2.73
CA GLN A 155 12.95 -17.37 3.67
C GLN A 155 12.04 -16.87 4.80
N ARG A 156 12.65 -16.60 5.95
CA ARG A 156 12.08 -15.86 7.08
C ARG A 156 12.87 -14.58 7.22
N ILE A 157 12.21 -13.43 7.11
CA ILE A 157 12.85 -12.12 7.12
C ILE A 157 12.30 -11.34 8.32
N PRO A 158 13.16 -10.89 9.25
CA PRO A 158 12.72 -9.94 10.27
C PRO A 158 12.40 -8.60 9.58
N MET A 159 11.17 -8.14 9.72
CA MET A 159 10.67 -6.91 9.11
C MET A 159 10.25 -5.92 10.19
N THR A 160 10.55 -4.65 9.93
CA THR A 160 10.02 -3.54 10.74
C THR A 160 8.49 -3.58 10.69
N ALA A 161 7.88 -3.54 11.86
CA ALA A 161 6.44 -3.41 12.02
C ALA A 161 6.08 -1.98 12.42
N VAL A 162 5.03 -1.45 11.80
CA VAL A 162 4.47 -0.12 12.10
C VAL A 162 2.95 -0.21 12.25
N SER A 163 2.35 0.68 13.03
CA SER A 163 0.89 0.79 13.06
C SER A 163 0.38 1.60 11.86
N MET A 164 -0.85 1.33 11.41
CA MET A 164 -1.45 2.14 10.35
C MET A 164 -1.62 3.60 10.79
N SER A 165 -2.01 3.82 12.05
CA SER A 165 -2.17 5.18 12.61
C SER A 165 -0.87 5.99 12.57
N ASP A 166 0.26 5.40 12.97
CA ASP A 166 1.55 6.10 12.92
C ASP A 166 1.94 6.44 11.49
N LEU A 167 1.69 5.52 10.55
CA LEU A 167 2.01 5.73 9.15
C LEU A 167 1.15 6.85 8.53
N LEU A 168 -0.15 6.84 8.77
CA LEU A 168 -1.07 7.88 8.33
C LEU A 168 -0.71 9.25 8.91
N LEU A 169 -0.39 9.30 10.20
CA LEU A 169 0.05 10.52 10.89
C LEU A 169 1.35 11.07 10.29
N GLN A 170 2.33 10.21 10.03
CA GLN A 170 3.61 10.60 9.41
C GLN A 170 3.44 11.19 8.01
N GLN A 171 2.41 10.76 7.28
CA GLN A 171 2.12 11.25 5.93
C GLN A 171 1.10 12.39 5.88
N ASP A 172 0.69 12.93 7.03
CA ASP A 172 -0.38 13.95 7.15
C ASP A 172 -1.65 13.53 6.38
N MET A 173 -2.00 12.24 6.50
CA MET A 173 -3.13 11.61 5.83
C MET A 173 -4.24 11.29 6.83
N ALA A 174 -5.04 12.31 7.16
CA ALA A 174 -6.18 12.18 8.07
C ALA A 174 -7.44 11.59 7.39
N HIS A 175 -7.41 11.41 6.06
CA HIS A 175 -8.50 10.79 5.33
C HIS A 175 -7.94 9.80 4.29
N VAL A 176 -8.59 8.65 4.14
CA VAL A 176 -8.28 7.63 3.14
C VAL A 176 -9.56 7.28 2.39
N ASP A 177 -9.66 7.67 1.13
CA ASP A 177 -10.83 7.36 0.30
C ASP A 177 -10.89 5.86 -0.07
N LEU A 178 -9.74 5.24 -0.33
CA LEU A 178 -9.63 3.81 -0.67
C LEU A 178 -8.54 3.13 0.15
N LEU A 179 -8.92 2.16 0.97
CA LEU A 179 -8.02 1.25 1.67
C LEU A 179 -8.11 -0.13 1.02
N THR A 180 -7.04 -0.59 0.38
CA THR A 180 -6.94 -1.96 -0.18
C THR A 180 -6.08 -2.81 0.73
N LEU A 181 -6.61 -3.97 1.11
CA LEU A 181 -6.01 -4.89 2.07
C LEU A 181 -5.76 -6.24 1.41
N ASP A 182 -4.49 -6.54 1.17
CA ASP A 182 -4.03 -7.88 0.80
C ASP A 182 -2.79 -8.23 1.64
N VAL A 183 -3.04 -8.82 2.82
CA VAL A 183 -1.99 -9.10 3.83
C VAL A 183 -2.05 -10.54 4.33
N GLU A 184 -2.65 -11.43 3.54
CA GLU A 184 -2.70 -12.89 3.74
C GLU A 184 -3.12 -13.29 5.17
N GLY A 185 -4.22 -12.73 5.67
CA GLY A 185 -4.79 -13.07 6.99
C GLY A 185 -4.51 -12.05 8.10
N GLY A 186 -3.70 -11.03 7.83
CA GLY A 186 -3.40 -9.94 8.75
C GLY A 186 -4.43 -8.81 8.81
N GLU A 187 -5.55 -8.91 8.08
CA GLU A 187 -6.46 -7.79 7.82
C GLU A 187 -7.05 -7.22 9.12
N LEU A 188 -7.43 -8.08 10.07
CA LEU A 188 -7.97 -7.63 11.36
C LEU A 188 -6.96 -6.77 12.13
N VAL A 189 -5.69 -7.17 12.16
CA VAL A 189 -4.65 -6.42 12.87
C VAL A 189 -4.35 -5.09 12.17
N VAL A 190 -4.44 -5.04 10.85
CA VAL A 190 -4.38 -3.76 10.12
C VAL A 190 -5.50 -2.84 10.59
N LEU A 191 -6.74 -3.32 10.61
CA LEU A 191 -7.92 -2.53 10.98
C LEU A 191 -7.86 -2.08 12.45
N GLU A 192 -7.45 -2.95 13.37
CA GLU A 192 -7.28 -2.62 14.80
C GLU A 192 -6.17 -1.59 15.03
N SER A 193 -5.20 -1.47 14.12
CA SER A 193 -4.12 -0.49 14.21
C SER A 193 -4.53 0.92 13.75
N ILE A 194 -5.77 1.12 13.30
CA ILE A 194 -6.32 2.41 12.84
C ILE A 194 -7.09 3.08 13.97
N ASP A 195 -6.66 4.28 14.35
CA ASP A 195 -7.42 5.20 15.20
C ASP A 195 -8.43 5.96 14.35
N PHE A 196 -9.63 5.38 14.22
CA PHE A 196 -10.74 5.96 13.44
C PHE A 196 -11.25 7.31 13.98
N SER A 197 -10.82 7.74 15.18
CA SER A 197 -11.11 9.08 15.68
C SER A 197 -10.21 10.16 15.05
N LYS A 198 -9.07 9.76 14.48
CA LYS A 198 -8.06 10.64 13.86
C LYS A 198 -7.96 10.49 12.35
N ALA A 199 -8.23 9.29 11.82
CA ALA A 199 -8.24 9.00 10.39
C ALA A 199 -9.60 8.45 9.97
N GLN A 200 -10.18 8.97 8.90
CA GLN A 200 -11.48 8.54 8.36
C GLN A 200 -11.35 7.94 6.96
#